data_AF-A0A5E4F1N8-F1
#
_entry.id   AF-A0A5E4F1N8-F1
#
_cell.length_a   1.000
_cell.length_b   1.000
_cell.length_c   1.000
_cell.angle_alpha   90.00
_cell.angle_beta   90.00
_cell.angle_gamma   90.00
#
_symmetry.space_group_name_H-M   'P 1'
#
loop_
_entity.id
_entity.type
_entity.pdbx_description
1 polymer ?
#
loop_
_entity_poly.entity_id
_entity_poly.type
_entity_poly.pdbx_seq_one_letter_code
_entity_poly.pdbx_strand_id
1 'polypeptide(L)'
;MDIISQLQEQVNTIASLAFNTFGTLQRDSPPVRLSPNYPEPPANPTEDAENFAEQAKLVSAALVKAAKQFDALVAALPLAEGGEEAQLKRIAELQAENDAVGQELQRQLEAAEKELKEVRELFSQAADHCLNLKKPN
;
A
#
# COMPACT_ATOMS: atom_id res chain seq x y z
N MET A 1 5.02 0.36 -0.69
CA MET A 1 5.15 1.46 0.29
C MET A 1 4.26 1.10 1.47
N ASP A 2 4.74 1.20 2.71
CA ASP A 2 3.94 0.88 3.89
C ASP A 2 2.85 1.95 4.15
N ILE A 3 1.83 1.60 4.95
CA ILE A 3 0.68 2.49 5.21
C ILE A 3 1.10 3.75 5.96
N ILE A 4 2.12 3.69 6.82
CA ILE A 4 2.60 4.86 7.56
C ILE A 4 3.27 5.85 6.61
N SER A 5 4.12 5.38 5.69
CA SER A 5 4.71 6.22 4.64
C SER A 5 3.64 6.83 3.73
N GLN A 6 2.60 6.07 3.36
CA GLN A 6 1.47 6.60 2.59
C GLN A 6 0.71 7.70 3.34
N LEU A 7 0.49 7.54 4.66
CA LEU A 7 -0.14 8.58 5.48
C LEU A 7 0.71 9.85 5.52
N GLN A 8 2.04 9.74 5.64
CA GLN A 8 2.94 10.88 5.62
C GLN A 8 2.89 11.64 4.29
N GLU A 9 2.94 10.91 3.16
CA GLU A 9 2.78 11.51 1.83
C GLU A 9 1.43 12.18 1.65
N GLN A 10 0.36 11.56 2.17
CA GLN A 10 -0.99 12.10 2.08
C GLN A 10 -1.14 13.40 2.88
N VAL A 11 -0.53 13.48 4.08
CA VAL A 11 -0.49 14.72 4.88
C VAL A 11 0.26 15.82 4.14
N ASN A 12 1.41 15.51 3.54
CA ASN A 12 2.17 16.46 2.73
C ASN A 12 1.37 16.95 1.51
N THR A 13 0.60 16.07 0.91
CA THR A 13 -0.30 16.38 -0.21
C THR A 13 -1.41 17.32 0.24
N ILE A 14 -2.06 17.05 1.37
CA ILE A 14 -3.10 17.92 1.95
C ILE A 14 -2.51 19.31 2.27
N ALA A 15 -1.33 19.37 2.89
CA ALA A 15 -0.67 20.64 3.21
C ALA A 15 -0.36 21.46 1.94
N SER A 16 0.20 20.81 0.92
CA SER A 16 0.48 21.44 -0.38
C SER A 16 -0.79 21.93 -1.07
N LEU A 17 -1.84 21.10 -1.09
CA LEU A 17 -3.13 21.48 -1.67
C LEU A 17 -3.75 22.66 -0.92
N ALA A 18 -3.74 22.66 0.41
CA ALA A 18 -4.27 23.74 1.22
C ALA A 18 -3.53 25.06 0.95
N PHE A 19 -2.19 25.05 1.03
CA PHE A 19 -1.37 26.23 0.80
C PHE A 19 -1.61 26.83 -0.59
N ASN A 20 -1.56 26.00 -1.64
CA ASN A 20 -1.76 26.46 -3.01
C ASN A 20 -3.20 26.92 -3.26
N THR A 21 -4.19 26.22 -2.71
CA THR A 21 -5.60 26.56 -2.85
C THR A 21 -5.89 27.92 -2.24
N PHE A 22 -5.52 28.14 -0.99
CA PHE A 22 -5.78 29.42 -0.32
C PHE A 22 -5.00 30.57 -0.98
N GLY A 23 -3.75 30.34 -1.36
CA GLY A 23 -2.95 31.35 -2.07
C GLY A 23 -3.55 31.73 -3.42
N THR A 24 -4.03 30.76 -4.19
CA THR A 24 -4.65 31.00 -5.51
C THR A 24 -6.00 31.72 -5.34
N LEU A 25 -6.84 31.29 -4.41
CA LEU A 25 -8.13 31.93 -4.13
C LEU A 25 -7.95 33.38 -3.67
N GLN A 26 -6.95 33.66 -2.84
CA GLN A 26 -6.68 35.01 -2.37
C GLN A 26 -6.13 35.91 -3.48
N ARG A 27 -5.20 35.40 -4.30
CA ARG A 27 -4.58 36.14 -5.41
C ARG A 27 -5.61 36.48 -6.49
N ASP A 28 -6.50 35.54 -6.79
CA ASP A 28 -7.42 35.64 -7.94
C ASP A 28 -8.83 36.10 -7.52
N SER A 29 -9.03 36.47 -6.24
CA SER A 29 -10.34 36.92 -5.74
C SER A 29 -10.79 38.19 -6.47
N PRO A 30 -12.01 38.21 -7.04
CA PRO A 30 -12.57 39.42 -7.63
C PRO A 30 -12.82 40.48 -6.56
N PRO A 31 -12.69 41.78 -6.89
CA PRO A 31 -13.03 42.85 -5.98
C PRO A 31 -14.55 42.87 -5.74
N VAL A 32 -14.97 43.14 -4.50
CA VAL A 32 -16.38 43.22 -4.13
C VAL A 32 -16.71 44.60 -3.55
N ARG A 33 -17.86 45.17 -3.91
CA ARG A 33 -18.33 46.43 -3.30
C ARG A 33 -18.75 46.17 -1.85
N LEU A 34 -18.14 46.91 -0.93
CA LEU A 34 -18.44 46.83 0.51
C LEU A 34 -19.78 47.48 0.87
N SER A 35 -20.22 48.48 0.11
CA SER A 35 -21.47 49.20 0.33
C SER A 35 -21.95 49.87 -0.97
N PRO A 36 -23.27 50.06 -1.15
CA PRO A 36 -23.84 50.81 -2.28
C PRO A 36 -23.30 52.24 -2.42
N ASN A 37 -22.73 52.81 -1.36
CA ASN A 37 -22.19 54.18 -1.36
C ASN A 37 -20.76 54.29 -1.91
N TYR A 38 -20.07 53.16 -2.16
CA TYR A 38 -18.72 53.17 -2.72
C TYR A 38 -18.72 53.01 -4.24
N PRO A 39 -17.79 53.63 -5.00
CA PRO A 39 -17.69 53.41 -6.44
C PRO A 39 -17.55 51.93 -6.80
N GLU A 40 -17.93 51.58 -8.02
CA GLU A 40 -17.72 50.23 -8.53
C GLU A 40 -16.21 49.96 -8.69
N PRO A 41 -15.70 48.79 -8.25
CA PRO A 41 -14.29 48.49 -8.37
C PRO A 41 -13.90 48.38 -9.85
N PRO A 42 -12.67 48.75 -10.21
CA PRO A 42 -12.19 48.51 -11.57
C PRO A 42 -12.22 47.00 -11.87
N ALA A 43 -12.65 46.64 -13.07
CA ALA A 43 -12.62 45.26 -13.55
C ALA A 43 -11.18 44.72 -13.49
N ASN A 44 -11.00 43.53 -12.95
CA ASN A 44 -9.70 42.88 -12.94
C ASN A 44 -9.35 42.43 -14.37
N PRO A 45 -8.12 42.66 -14.88
CA PRO A 45 -7.74 42.28 -16.24
C PRO A 45 -7.67 40.76 -16.49
N THR A 46 -7.88 39.93 -15.47
CA THR A 46 -7.86 38.46 -15.50
C THR A 46 -9.24 37.80 -15.60
N GLU A 47 -10.31 38.56 -15.87
CA GLU A 47 -11.68 38.10 -15.67
C GLU A 47 -12.23 37.10 -16.72
N ASP A 48 -12.54 35.90 -16.21
CA ASP A 48 -13.88 35.31 -16.26
C ASP A 48 -14.23 34.88 -14.82
N ALA A 49 -15.19 35.55 -14.17
CA ALA A 49 -15.61 35.20 -12.80
C ALA A 49 -16.18 33.77 -12.70
N GLU A 50 -16.74 33.25 -13.80
CA GLU A 50 -17.16 31.85 -13.93
C GLU A 50 -15.95 30.90 -13.80
N ASN A 51 -14.80 31.23 -14.41
CA ASN A 51 -13.58 30.44 -14.30
C ASN A 51 -13.01 30.41 -12.87
N PHE A 52 -13.12 31.51 -12.11
CA PHE A 52 -12.71 31.53 -10.70
C PHE A 52 -13.56 30.59 -9.84
N ALA A 53 -14.89 30.63 -10.00
CA ALA A 53 -15.80 29.78 -9.23
C ALA A 53 -15.61 28.28 -9.56
N GLU A 54 -15.40 27.96 -10.84
CA GLU A 54 -15.09 26.58 -11.26
C GLU A 54 -13.74 26.11 -10.70
N GLN A 55 -12.72 26.95 -10.78
CA GLN A 55 -11.39 26.64 -10.23
C GLN A 55 -11.48 26.41 -8.72
N ALA A 56 -12.19 27.28 -7.98
CA ALA A 56 -12.43 27.14 -6.55
C ALA A 56 -13.12 25.81 -6.21
N LYS A 57 -14.09 25.39 -7.02
CA LYS A 57 -14.78 24.10 -6.86
C LYS A 57 -13.86 22.91 -7.13
N LEU A 58 -13.00 22.99 -8.15
CA LEU A 58 -12.07 21.92 -8.51
C LEU A 58 -11.03 21.71 -7.41
N VAL A 59 -10.40 22.80 -6.93
CA VAL A 59 -9.36 22.72 -5.88
C VAL A 59 -9.93 22.32 -4.53
N SER A 60 -11.13 22.78 -4.17
CA SER A 60 -11.82 22.34 -2.95
C SER A 60 -12.22 20.86 -3.02
N ALA A 61 -12.68 20.37 -4.17
CA ALA A 61 -12.94 18.95 -4.38
C ALA A 61 -11.67 18.10 -4.26
N ALA A 62 -10.53 18.59 -4.77
CA ALA A 62 -9.24 17.91 -4.62
C ALA A 62 -8.81 17.79 -3.15
N LEU A 63 -8.97 18.87 -2.37
CA LEU A 63 -8.68 18.86 -0.93
C LEU A 63 -9.57 17.87 -0.16
N VAL A 64 -10.89 17.87 -0.44
CA VAL A 64 -11.83 16.92 0.19
C VAL A 64 -11.50 15.48 -0.19
N LYS A 65 -11.15 15.23 -1.45
CA LYS A 65 -10.72 13.90 -1.90
C LYS A 65 -9.46 13.45 -1.17
N ALA A 66 -8.48 14.35 -1.00
CA ALA A 66 -7.26 14.05 -0.28
C ALA A 66 -7.52 13.74 1.20
N ALA A 67 -8.43 14.48 1.86
CA ALA A 67 -8.86 14.19 3.22
C ALA A 67 -9.54 12.82 3.35
N LYS A 68 -10.46 12.47 2.43
CA LYS A 68 -11.10 11.15 2.43
C LYS A 68 -10.11 10.00 2.21
N GLN A 69 -9.10 10.21 1.38
CA GLN A 69 -8.03 9.22 1.18
C GLN A 69 -7.21 9.03 2.47
N PHE A 70 -6.94 10.11 3.20
CA PHE A 70 -6.30 10.03 4.52
C PHE A 70 -7.15 9.21 5.49
N ASP A 71 -8.46 9.47 5.59
CA ASP A 71 -9.36 8.70 6.45
C ASP A 71 -9.38 7.21 6.10
N ALA A 72 -9.38 6.88 4.80
CA ALA A 72 -9.31 5.49 4.34
C ALA A 72 -7.98 4.82 4.73
N LEU A 73 -6.86 5.55 4.67
CA LEU A 73 -5.56 5.05 5.11
C LEU A 73 -5.51 4.83 6.63
N VAL A 74 -6.11 5.74 7.41
CA VAL A 74 -6.22 5.58 8.87
C VAL A 74 -7.06 4.35 9.20
N ALA A 75 -8.19 4.15 8.51
CA ALA A 75 -9.04 2.97 8.71
C ALA A 75 -8.36 1.66 8.30
N ALA A 76 -7.38 1.71 7.40
CA ALA A 76 -6.60 0.56 6.96
C ALA A 76 -5.43 0.22 7.91
N LEU A 77 -5.16 1.04 8.93
CA LEU A 77 -4.11 0.74 9.91
C LEU A 77 -4.43 -0.58 10.62
N PRO A 78 -3.46 -1.50 10.72
CA PRO A 78 -3.65 -2.74 11.46
C PRO A 78 -3.97 -2.41 12.93
N LEU A 79 -5.10 -2.92 13.41
CA LEU A 79 -5.52 -2.72 14.79
C LEU A 79 -4.51 -3.41 15.72
N ALA A 80 -3.85 -2.63 16.58
CA ALA A 80 -3.09 -3.17 17.69
C ALA A 80 -4.06 -3.62 18.80
N GLU A 81 -4.79 -4.72 18.55
CA GLU A 81 -5.64 -5.32 19.58
C GLU A 81 -4.76 -5.72 20.78
N GLY A 82 -5.01 -5.09 21.94
CA GLY A 82 -4.29 -5.38 23.18
C GLY A 82 -2.94 -4.67 23.36
N GLY A 83 -2.59 -3.71 22.48
CA GLY A 83 -1.37 -2.91 22.62
C GLY A 83 -0.08 -3.67 22.32
N GLU A 84 1.06 -3.07 22.68
CA GLU A 84 2.40 -3.59 22.35
C GLU A 84 2.66 -4.97 22.96
N GLU A 85 2.23 -5.21 24.21
CA GLU A 85 2.48 -6.49 24.90
C GLU A 85 1.75 -7.66 24.21
N ALA A 86 0.47 -7.46 23.82
CA ALA A 86 -0.28 -8.48 23.09
C ALA A 86 0.35 -8.76 21.71
N GLN A 87 0.85 -7.71 21.05
CA GLN A 87 1.55 -7.85 19.78
C GLN A 87 2.87 -8.62 19.93
N LEU A 88 3.68 -8.33 20.96
CA LEU A 88 4.92 -9.07 21.24
C LEU A 88 4.64 -10.54 21.56
N LYS A 89 3.61 -10.82 22.36
CA LYS A 89 3.17 -12.18 22.65
C LYS A 89 2.76 -12.90 21.35
N ARG A 90 1.98 -12.25 20.50
CA ARG A 90 1.57 -12.81 19.20
C ARG A 90 2.77 -13.10 18.29
N ILE A 91 3.78 -12.23 18.29
CA ILE A 91 5.02 -12.46 17.53
C ILE A 91 5.75 -13.71 18.06
N ALA A 92 5.88 -13.86 19.37
CA ALA A 92 6.54 -15.02 19.97
C ALA A 92 5.79 -16.33 19.66
N GLU A 93 4.45 -16.32 19.71
CA GLU A 93 3.62 -17.45 19.31
C GLU A 93 3.85 -17.83 17.84
N LEU A 94 3.82 -16.84 16.93
CA LEU A 94 4.07 -17.06 15.50
C LEU A 94 5.48 -17.56 15.21
N GLN A 95 6.50 -17.09 15.96
CA GLN A 95 7.86 -17.59 15.85
C GLN A 95 7.95 -19.06 16.25
N ALA A 96 7.36 -19.44 17.38
CA ALA A 96 7.32 -20.83 17.82
C ALA A 96 6.56 -21.75 16.83
N GLU A 97 5.46 -21.26 16.26
CA GLU A 97 4.72 -21.99 15.22
C GLU A 97 5.57 -22.16 13.95
N ASN A 98 6.25 -21.09 13.52
CA ASN A 98 7.10 -21.14 12.34
C ASN A 98 8.25 -22.14 12.52
N ASP A 99 8.90 -22.14 13.68
CA ASP A 99 9.97 -23.08 14.01
C ASP A 99 9.48 -24.53 14.00
N ALA A 100 8.31 -24.80 14.58
CA ALA A 100 7.71 -26.14 14.60
C ALA A 100 7.36 -26.62 13.19
N VAL A 101 6.74 -25.75 12.38
CA VAL A 101 6.42 -26.05 10.97
C VAL A 101 7.70 -26.26 10.16
N GLY A 102 8.75 -25.47 10.41
CA GLY A 102 10.05 -25.61 9.77
C GLY A 102 10.73 -26.95 10.07
N GLN A 103 10.68 -27.40 11.33
CA GLN A 103 11.21 -28.71 11.72
C GLN A 103 10.43 -29.86 11.07
N GLU A 104 9.11 -29.77 11.01
CA GLU A 104 8.30 -30.78 10.35
C GLU A 104 8.54 -30.83 8.85
N LEU A 105 8.67 -29.67 8.20
CA LEU A 105 9.06 -29.58 6.80
C LEU A 105 10.42 -30.25 6.55
N GLN A 106 11.41 -29.99 7.41
CA GLN A 106 12.73 -30.60 7.30
C GLN A 106 12.67 -32.13 7.42
N ARG A 107 11.92 -32.66 8.40
CA ARG A 107 11.72 -34.10 8.56
C ARG A 107 11.09 -34.72 7.32
N GLN A 108 10.08 -34.08 6.73
CA GLN A 108 9.41 -34.57 5.52
C GLN A 108 10.33 -34.56 4.32
N LEU A 109 11.17 -33.52 4.17
CA LEU A 109 12.18 -33.48 3.11
C LEU A 109 13.19 -34.60 3.24
N GLU A 110 13.72 -34.85 4.45
CA GLU A 110 14.67 -35.95 4.69
C GLU A 110 14.05 -37.33 4.38
N ALA A 111 12.79 -37.55 4.77
CA ALA A 111 12.07 -38.78 4.45
C ALA A 111 11.88 -38.96 2.94
N ALA A 112 11.46 -37.89 2.24
CA ALA A 112 11.27 -37.90 0.80
C ALA A 112 12.58 -38.12 0.02
N GLU A 113 13.69 -37.51 0.46
CA GLU A 113 15.01 -37.72 -0.13
C GLU A 113 15.46 -39.17 0.00
N LYS A 114 15.23 -39.80 1.15
CA LYS A 114 15.55 -41.21 1.37
C LYS A 114 14.73 -42.12 0.46
N GLU A 115 13.41 -41.92 0.39
CA GLU A 115 12.52 -42.70 -0.47
C GLU A 115 12.93 -42.55 -1.95
N LEU A 116 13.23 -41.32 -2.37
CA LEU A 116 13.69 -41.04 -3.73
C LEU A 116 15.04 -41.72 -4.04
N LYS A 117 15.94 -41.83 -3.07
CA LYS A 117 17.19 -42.59 -3.21
C LYS A 117 16.91 -44.08 -3.40
N GLU A 118 16.03 -44.66 -2.59
CA GLU A 118 15.65 -46.08 -2.69
C GLU A 118 15.01 -46.39 -4.06
N VAL A 119 14.10 -45.54 -4.54
CA VAL A 119 13.49 -45.67 -5.87
C VAL A 119 14.54 -45.60 -6.98
N ARG A 120 15.52 -44.68 -6.88
CA ARG A 120 16.61 -44.56 -7.85
C ARG A 120 17.50 -45.80 -7.88
N GLU A 121 17.84 -46.36 -6.72
CA GLU A 121 18.64 -47.58 -6.62
C GLU A 121 17.91 -48.78 -7.22
N LEU A 122 16.63 -48.98 -6.87
CA LEU A 122 15.81 -50.04 -7.45
C LEU A 122 15.67 -49.88 -8.97
N PHE A 123 15.49 -48.66 -9.45
CA PHE A 123 15.43 -48.38 -10.89
C PHE A 123 16.74 -48.72 -11.60
N SER A 124 17.89 -48.36 -11.01
CA SER A 124 19.22 -48.71 -11.55
C SER A 124 19.39 -50.23 -11.64
N GLN A 125 19.05 -50.96 -10.57
CA GLN A 125 19.14 -52.42 -10.55
C GLN A 125 18.24 -53.07 -11.61
N ALA A 126 17.01 -52.59 -11.78
CA ALA A 126 16.11 -53.07 -12.81
C ALA A 126 16.65 -52.78 -14.22
N ALA A 127 17.22 -51.59 -14.45
CA ALA A 127 17.84 -51.23 -15.73
C ALA A 127 19.07 -52.12 -16.03
N ASP A 128 19.94 -52.35 -15.05
CA ASP A 128 21.13 -53.21 -15.18
C ASP A 128 20.77 -54.67 -15.45
N HIS A 129 19.73 -55.19 -14.78
CA HIS A 129 19.21 -56.53 -15.02
C HIS A 129 18.71 -56.67 -16.48
N CYS A 130 17.91 -55.70 -16.96
CA CYS A 130 17.44 -55.68 -18.35
C CYS A 130 18.57 -55.58 -19.38
N LEU A 131 19.63 -54.83 -19.09
CA LEU A 131 20.81 -54.72 -19.96
C LEU A 131 21.62 -56.02 -20.00
N ASN A 132 21.81 -56.69 -18.85
CA ASN A 132 22.55 -57.94 -18.79
C ASN A 132 21.81 -59.12 -19.42
N LEU A 133 20.47 -59.15 -19.36
CA LEU A 133 19.65 -60.13 -20.09
C LEU A 133 19.75 -60.00 -21.62
N LYS A 134 20.22 -58.86 -22.13
CA LYS A 134 20.29 -58.55 -23.56
C LYS A 134 21.66 -58.80 -24.18
N LYS A 135 22.66 -59.23 -23.41
CA LYS A 135 23.98 -59.62 -23.94
C LYS A 135 23.85 -60.97 -24.66
N PRO A 136 24.01 -61.05 -26.00
CA PRO A 136 24.03 -62.32 -26.69
C PRO A 136 25.35 -63.06 -26.40
N ASN A 137 25.27 -64.39 -26.28
CA ASN A 137 26.46 -65.27 -26.29
C ASN A 137 27.22 -65.15 -27.62
#